data_AF-A0A965T9E7-F1
#
_entry.id   AF-A0A965T9E7-F1
#
_cell.length_a   1.000
_cell.length_b   1.000
_cell.length_c   1.000
_cell.angle_alpha   90.00
_cell.angle_beta   90.00
_cell.angle_gamma   90.00
#
_symmetry.space_group_name_H-M   'P 1'
#
loop_
_entity.id
_entity.type
_entity.pdbx_description
1 polymer ?
#
loop_
_entity_poly.entity_id
_entity_poly.type
_entity_poly.pdbx_seq_one_letter_code
_entity_poly.pdbx_strand_id
1 'polypeptide(L)'
;MTMELLTGRSLKEILKEKKSFSPVEMRDIAVQCCDALAYTHGLNIIHRDIKPENIMRGTDGVFKLSDLGLAKIHSPGEDASKDKFSITMDSVGLGTPQYMSPEQAVDAKNCDSRADIYSLGITLYQLATGRLPFVSNDPIELRRMHASEKPPMPSELNAEIDPDFEHIICKCIEKSRSHRYQTPDELLADIDAYIDRAPLPSLASVNTEKVNAAPA
;
A
#
# COMPACT_ATOMS: atom_id res chain seq x y z
N MET A 1 26.67 -6.68 -0.71
CA MET A 1 25.31 -7.03 -0.29
C MET A 1 24.95 -8.36 -0.94
N THR A 2 24.78 -9.42 -0.14
CA THR A 2 24.17 -10.67 -0.59
C THR A 2 22.66 -10.51 -0.45
N MET A 3 22.00 -10.04 -1.51
CA MET A 3 20.53 -10.17 -1.59
C MET A 3 20.23 -11.65 -1.78
N GLU A 4 19.51 -12.24 -0.83
CA GLU A 4 18.80 -13.49 -1.06
C GLU A 4 18.00 -13.32 -2.35
N LEU A 5 18.23 -14.19 -3.34
CA LEU A 5 17.43 -14.18 -4.57
C LEU A 5 16.01 -14.56 -4.15
N LEU A 6 15.15 -13.57 -3.97
CA LEU A 6 13.74 -13.78 -3.66
C LEU A 6 13.12 -14.53 -4.83
N THR A 7 12.94 -15.83 -4.69
CA THR A 7 12.21 -16.65 -5.66
C THR A 7 10.72 -16.38 -5.47
N GLY A 8 10.10 -15.68 -6.41
CA GLY A 8 8.71 -15.25 -6.28
C GLY A 8 8.24 -14.36 -7.43
N ARG A 9 6.99 -13.89 -7.33
CA ARG A 9 6.40 -12.95 -8.30
C ARG A 9 6.06 -11.64 -7.60
N SER A 10 6.31 -10.51 -8.26
CA SER A 10 5.89 -9.20 -7.77
C SER A 10 4.36 -9.07 -7.77
N LEU A 11 3.81 -8.24 -6.88
CA LEU A 11 2.39 -7.91 -6.90
C LEU A 11 1.98 -7.24 -8.22
N LYS A 12 2.88 -6.51 -8.89
CA LYS A 12 2.63 -5.99 -10.24
C LYS A 12 2.34 -7.08 -11.25
N GLU A 13 3.13 -8.15 -11.25
CA GLU A 13 2.94 -9.27 -12.17
C GLU A 13 1.63 -10.00 -11.86
N ILE A 14 1.30 -10.17 -10.58
CA ILE A 14 0.05 -10.79 -10.14
C ILE A 14 -1.15 -9.91 -10.53
N LEU A 15 -1.05 -8.59 -10.37
CA LEU A 15 -2.10 -7.62 -10.72
C LEU A 15 -2.36 -7.54 -12.24
N LYS A 16 -1.40 -7.92 -13.09
CA LYS A 16 -1.66 -8.00 -14.55
C LYS A 16 -2.57 -9.17 -14.92
N GLU A 17 -2.56 -10.23 -14.11
CA GLU A 17 -3.33 -11.46 -14.35
C GLU A 17 -4.64 -11.48 -13.54
N LYS A 18 -4.72 -10.69 -12.48
CA LYS A 18 -5.91 -10.55 -11.63
C LYS A 18 -6.57 -9.19 -11.82
N LYS A 19 -7.90 -9.15 -11.86
CA LYS A 19 -8.66 -7.89 -11.91
C LYS A 19 -8.55 -7.08 -10.60
N SER A 20 -8.60 -7.78 -9.46
CA SER A 20 -8.49 -7.22 -8.10
C SER A 20 -8.05 -8.33 -7.13
N PHE A 21 -7.57 -7.93 -5.96
CA PHE A 21 -7.25 -8.84 -4.85
C PHE A 21 -8.46 -9.01 -3.94
N SER A 22 -8.63 -10.21 -3.36
CA SER A 22 -9.66 -10.43 -2.35
C SER A 22 -9.34 -9.66 -1.06
N PRO A 23 -10.34 -9.33 -0.23
CA PRO A 23 -10.09 -8.67 1.07
C PRO A 23 -9.08 -9.40 1.95
N VAL A 24 -9.11 -10.74 1.95
CA VAL A 24 -8.18 -11.59 2.69
C VAL A 24 -6.74 -11.43 2.17
N GLU A 25 -6.54 -11.44 0.84
CA GLU A 25 -5.22 -11.24 0.27
C GLU A 25 -4.69 -9.83 0.52
N MET A 26 -5.55 -8.81 0.39
CA MET A 26 -5.15 -7.41 0.65
C MET A 26 -4.73 -7.20 2.10
N ARG A 27 -5.46 -7.82 3.04
CA ARG A 27 -5.06 -7.86 4.44
C ARG A 27 -3.70 -8.52 4.63
N ASP A 28 -3.50 -9.73 4.09
CA ASP A 28 -2.23 -10.46 4.26
C ASP A 28 -1.03 -9.68 3.72
N ILE A 29 -1.23 -8.97 2.61
CA ILE A 29 -0.24 -8.04 2.04
C ILE A 29 0.01 -6.87 3.01
N ALA A 30 -1.07 -6.23 3.50
CA ALA A 30 -0.98 -5.06 4.36
C ALA A 30 -0.28 -5.38 5.69
N VAL A 31 -0.63 -6.50 6.35
CA VAL A 31 0.01 -6.96 7.60
C VAL A 31 1.51 -7.13 7.41
N GLN A 32 1.92 -7.90 6.39
CA GLN A 32 3.33 -8.19 6.15
C GLN A 32 4.13 -6.94 5.73
N CYS A 33 3.49 -5.99 5.04
CA CYS A 33 4.09 -4.69 4.77
C CYS A 33 4.23 -3.85 6.04
N CYS A 34 3.24 -3.85 6.93
CA CYS A 34 3.32 -3.12 8.20
C CYS A 34 4.44 -3.67 9.09
N ASP A 35 4.58 -4.99 9.21
CA ASP A 35 5.66 -5.62 9.96
C ASP A 35 7.04 -5.22 9.41
N ALA A 36 7.20 -5.27 8.08
CA ALA A 36 8.45 -4.88 7.44
C ALA A 36 8.76 -3.38 7.64
N LEU A 37 7.75 -2.52 7.56
CA LEU A 37 7.89 -1.08 7.79
C LEU A 37 8.18 -0.75 9.26
N ALA A 38 7.53 -1.41 10.21
CA ALA A 38 7.79 -1.24 11.63
C ALA A 38 9.26 -1.58 11.94
N TYR A 39 9.76 -2.68 11.38
CA TYR A 39 11.15 -3.08 11.51
C TYR A 39 12.12 -2.04 10.91
N THR A 40 11.90 -1.59 9.67
CA THR A 40 12.82 -0.63 9.03
C THR A 40 12.76 0.75 9.69
N HIS A 41 11.57 1.23 10.07
CA HIS A 41 11.38 2.49 10.77
C HIS A 41 12.06 2.45 12.16
N GLY A 42 12.01 1.31 12.86
CA GLY A 42 12.75 1.10 14.11
C GLY A 42 14.28 1.20 13.96
N LEU A 43 14.80 1.01 12.75
CA LEU A 43 16.21 1.23 12.40
C LEU A 43 16.48 2.64 11.84
N ASN A 44 15.51 3.55 11.92
CA ASN A 44 15.54 4.88 11.30
C ASN A 44 15.72 4.86 9.78
N ILE A 45 15.27 3.80 9.12
CA ILE A 45 15.32 3.63 7.67
C ILE A 45 13.92 3.85 7.10
N ILE A 46 13.78 4.83 6.21
CA ILE A 46 12.53 5.05 5.45
C ILE A 46 12.70 4.44 4.07
N HIS A 47 11.72 3.66 3.60
CA HIS A 47 11.82 2.91 2.34
C HIS A 47 11.69 3.78 1.09
N ARG A 48 10.73 4.71 1.08
CA ARG A 48 10.46 5.73 0.05
C ARG A 48 10.04 5.24 -1.34
N ASP A 49 9.84 3.93 -1.53
CA ASP A 49 9.47 3.32 -2.82
C ASP A 49 8.52 2.13 -2.65
N ILE A 50 7.48 2.28 -1.81
CA ILE A 50 6.47 1.23 -1.64
C ILE A 50 5.53 1.22 -2.85
N LYS A 51 5.50 0.10 -3.57
CA LYS A 51 4.68 -0.13 -4.76
C LYS A 51 4.58 -1.63 -5.09
N PRO A 52 3.61 -2.06 -5.93
CA PRO A 52 3.46 -3.47 -6.29
C PRO A 52 4.71 -4.13 -6.91
N GLU A 53 5.58 -3.37 -7.58
CA GLU A 53 6.86 -3.87 -8.10
C GLU A 53 7.78 -4.39 -6.98
N ASN A 54 7.75 -3.73 -5.82
CA ASN A 54 8.69 -3.93 -4.72
C ASN A 54 8.11 -4.86 -3.64
N ILE A 55 6.88 -5.35 -3.81
CA ILE A 55 6.27 -6.34 -2.92
C ILE A 55 6.21 -7.67 -3.66
N MET A 56 6.96 -8.65 -3.18
CA MET A 56 7.10 -9.96 -3.80
C MET A 56 6.33 -11.02 -3.03
N ARG A 57 5.58 -11.86 -3.73
CA ARG A 57 5.01 -13.10 -3.19
C ARG A 57 6.00 -14.24 -3.41
N GLY A 58 6.56 -14.76 -2.32
CA GLY A 58 7.40 -15.95 -2.31
C GLY A 58 6.64 -17.20 -2.74
N THR A 59 7.38 -18.25 -3.07
CA THR A 59 6.81 -19.58 -3.43
C THR A 59 6.13 -20.26 -2.24
N ASP A 60 6.47 -19.87 -1.02
CA ASP A 60 5.81 -20.24 0.25
C ASP A 60 4.49 -19.49 0.49
N GLY A 61 4.15 -18.52 -0.37
CA GLY A 61 2.94 -17.70 -0.27
C GLY A 61 3.10 -16.43 0.58
N VAL A 62 4.28 -16.21 1.17
CA VAL A 62 4.60 -15.05 2.03
C VAL A 62 4.90 -13.82 1.16
N PHE A 63 4.44 -12.65 1.58
CA PHE A 63 4.77 -11.37 0.96
C PHE A 63 5.99 -10.75 1.62
N LYS A 64 6.94 -10.30 0.80
CA LYS A 64 8.17 -9.66 1.26
C LYS A 64 8.30 -8.30 0.57
N LEU A 65 8.56 -7.28 1.38
CA LEU A 65 8.96 -5.97 0.88
C LEU A 65 10.44 -6.03 0.47
N SER A 66 10.74 -5.55 -0.73
CA SER A 66 12.04 -5.66 -1.37
C SER A 66 12.49 -4.29 -1.91
N ASP A 67 13.78 -4.19 -2.23
CA ASP A 67 14.40 -3.02 -2.85
C ASP A 67 14.40 -1.72 -2.00
N LEU A 68 15.44 -1.59 -1.16
CA LEU A 68 15.75 -0.36 -0.44
C LEU A 68 16.49 0.69 -1.31
N GLY A 69 16.35 0.66 -2.64
CA GLY A 69 17.11 1.50 -3.58
C GLY A 69 16.96 3.01 -3.38
N LEU A 70 15.87 3.46 -2.73
CA LEU A 70 15.65 4.86 -2.33
C LEU A 70 15.70 5.09 -0.81
N ALA A 71 16.12 4.08 -0.04
CA ALA A 71 16.05 4.14 1.40
C ALA A 71 17.04 5.14 2.00
N LYS A 72 16.60 5.87 3.04
CA LYS A 72 17.44 6.86 3.74
C LYS A 72 17.54 6.53 5.22
N ILE A 73 18.78 6.50 5.73
CA ILE A 73 19.09 6.40 7.16
C ILE A 73 18.95 7.79 7.77
N HIS A 74 18.10 7.95 8.79
CA HIS A 74 18.00 9.17 9.58
C HIS A 74 18.86 9.04 10.83
N SER A 75 20.10 9.53 10.77
CA SER A 75 20.96 9.66 11.96
C SER A 75 20.64 10.96 12.71
N PRO A 76 20.38 10.94 14.03
CA PRO A 76 20.24 12.16 14.81
C PRO A 76 21.55 12.97 14.80
N GLY A 77 21.53 14.17 14.22
CA GLY A 77 22.67 15.10 14.22
C GLY A 77 23.56 15.10 12.98
N GLU A 78 23.21 14.36 11.92
CA GLU A 78 23.89 14.48 10.62
C GLU A 78 23.20 15.49 9.72
N ASP A 79 23.95 16.48 9.23
CA ASP A 79 23.47 17.43 8.23
C ASP A 79 22.97 16.68 6.99
N ALA A 80 21.70 16.90 6.63
CA ALA A 80 21.06 16.37 5.41
C ALA A 80 21.74 16.80 4.08
N SER A 81 22.88 17.47 4.15
CA SER A 81 23.69 18.00 3.06
C SER A 81 24.85 17.10 2.65
N LYS A 82 25.20 16.05 3.42
CA LYS A 82 26.34 15.16 3.11
C LYS A 82 25.99 13.93 2.26
N ASP A 83 24.71 13.70 1.97
CA ASP A 83 24.32 12.63 1.06
C ASP A 83 24.70 12.99 -0.38
N LYS A 84 25.63 12.21 -0.95
CA LYS A 84 26.00 12.21 -2.39
C LYS A 84 24.85 11.75 -3.31
N PHE A 85 23.60 12.03 -2.95
CA PHE A 85 22.47 11.92 -3.87
C PHE A 85 22.15 13.34 -4.35
N SER A 86 22.86 13.73 -5.42
CA SER A 86 22.35 14.74 -6.33
C SER A 86 20.99 14.24 -6.82
N ILE A 87 19.91 14.77 -6.24
CA ILE A 87 18.60 14.77 -6.86
C ILE A 87 18.75 15.69 -8.07
N THR A 88 19.29 15.13 -9.15
CA THR A 88 19.50 15.84 -10.40
C THR A 88 18.12 16.03 -11.02
N MET A 89 17.69 17.29 -11.11
CA MET A 89 16.43 17.72 -11.72
C MET A 89 16.28 17.31 -13.21
N ASP A 90 17.34 16.78 -13.83
CA ASP A 90 17.44 16.53 -15.28
C ASP A 90 17.55 15.05 -15.67
N SER A 91 17.37 14.10 -14.74
CA SER A 91 17.33 12.67 -15.08
C SER A 91 16.06 12.04 -14.54
N VAL A 92 15.31 11.38 -15.43
CA VAL A 92 14.10 10.57 -15.21
C VAL A 92 14.34 9.46 -14.18
N GLY A 93 14.46 9.83 -12.91
CA GLY A 93 14.91 8.98 -11.80
C GLY A 93 14.39 9.42 -10.43
N LEU A 94 13.30 10.19 -10.39
CA LEU A 94 12.37 10.06 -9.26
C LEU A 94 11.78 8.64 -9.38
N GLY A 95 11.62 7.92 -8.27
CA GLY A 95 10.85 6.67 -8.26
C GLY A 95 9.50 6.84 -8.96
N THR A 96 8.82 5.73 -9.23
CA THR A 96 7.52 5.68 -9.94
C THR A 96 6.52 6.68 -9.32
N PRO A 97 6.31 7.89 -9.90
CA PRO A 97 5.61 9.01 -9.25
C PRO A 97 4.16 8.70 -8.88
N GLN A 98 3.62 7.61 -9.43
CA GLN A 98 2.30 7.08 -9.16
C GLN A 98 2.03 6.71 -7.69
N TYR A 99 3.06 6.51 -6.87
CA TYR A 99 2.90 6.10 -5.45
C TYR A 99 3.51 7.11 -4.47
N MET A 100 4.02 8.24 -4.95
CA MET A 100 4.77 9.17 -4.11
C MET A 100 3.86 9.93 -3.15
N SER A 101 4.34 10.19 -1.94
CA SER A 101 3.60 10.97 -0.96
C SER A 101 3.54 12.47 -1.30
N PRO A 102 2.58 13.22 -0.74
CA PRO A 102 2.46 14.68 -0.95
C PRO A 102 3.77 15.40 -0.60
N GLU A 103 4.41 15.00 0.49
CA GLU A 103 5.69 15.56 0.89
C GLU A 103 6.85 15.17 -0.02
N GLN A 104 6.87 13.96 -0.57
CA GLN A 104 7.89 13.58 -1.57
C GLN A 104 7.74 14.42 -2.85
N ALA A 105 6.52 14.83 -3.19
CA ALA A 105 6.24 15.67 -4.34
C ALA A 105 6.75 17.11 -4.17
N VAL A 106 6.87 17.59 -2.93
CA VAL A 106 7.36 18.94 -2.58
C VAL A 106 8.86 18.92 -2.27
N ASP A 107 9.29 18.00 -1.41
CA ASP A 107 10.68 17.86 -0.96
C ASP A 107 11.00 16.41 -0.59
N ALA A 108 11.50 15.66 -1.58
CA ALA A 108 11.92 14.28 -1.43
C ALA A 108 13.06 14.07 -0.39
N LYS A 109 13.80 15.12 0.01
CA LYS A 109 14.87 14.98 1.01
C LYS A 109 14.31 14.90 2.43
N ASN A 110 13.25 15.65 2.72
CA ASN A 110 12.69 15.87 4.06
C ASN A 110 11.35 15.14 4.29
N CYS A 111 11.30 13.88 3.87
CA CYS A 111 10.19 12.97 4.11
C CYS A 111 10.46 12.11 5.34
N ASP A 112 9.46 11.98 6.22
CA ASP A 112 9.46 11.08 7.37
C ASP A 112 8.81 9.73 7.05
N SER A 113 8.80 8.82 8.02
CA SER A 113 8.30 7.44 7.89
C SER A 113 6.86 7.33 7.39
N ARG A 114 6.03 8.35 7.60
CA ARG A 114 4.63 8.37 7.15
C ARG A 114 4.50 8.44 5.63
N ALA A 115 5.57 8.78 4.91
CA ALA A 115 5.62 8.68 3.46
C ALA A 115 5.40 7.23 2.99
N ASP A 116 5.98 6.25 3.69
CA ASP A 116 5.81 4.83 3.35
C ASP A 116 4.37 4.36 3.58
N ILE A 117 3.69 4.87 4.62
CA ILE A 117 2.27 4.60 4.91
C ILE A 117 1.40 5.12 3.76
N TYR A 118 1.68 6.31 3.25
CA TYR A 118 0.95 6.86 2.10
C TYR A 118 1.14 5.98 0.86
N SER A 119 2.39 5.63 0.54
CA SER A 119 2.70 4.79 -0.62
C SER A 119 2.10 3.38 -0.51
N LEU A 120 2.05 2.81 0.70
CA LEU A 120 1.30 1.59 0.98
C LEU A 120 -0.21 1.79 0.75
N GLY A 121 -0.79 2.91 1.18
CA GLY A 121 -2.19 3.26 0.92
C GLY A 121 -2.52 3.32 -0.58
N ILE A 122 -1.66 3.95 -1.39
CA ILE A 122 -1.83 3.98 -2.85
C ILE A 122 -1.70 2.58 -3.46
N THR A 123 -0.79 1.76 -2.93
CA THR A 123 -0.64 0.36 -3.34
C THR A 123 -1.91 -0.42 -3.05
N LEU A 124 -2.45 -0.37 -1.83
CA LEU A 124 -3.69 -1.05 -1.44
C LEU A 124 -4.89 -0.56 -2.24
N TYR A 125 -4.98 0.74 -2.51
CA TYR A 125 -5.99 1.31 -3.41
C TYR A 125 -5.98 0.62 -4.77
N GLN A 126 -4.79 0.48 -5.37
CA GLN A 126 -4.65 -0.14 -6.68
C GLN A 126 -4.96 -1.64 -6.65
N LEU A 127 -4.57 -2.35 -5.60
CA LEU A 127 -4.89 -3.77 -5.44
C LEU A 127 -6.41 -3.99 -5.29
N ALA A 128 -7.09 -3.06 -4.61
CA ALA A 128 -8.53 -3.11 -4.39
C ALA A 128 -9.34 -2.77 -5.65
N THR A 129 -8.88 -1.82 -6.46
CA THR A 129 -9.66 -1.27 -7.58
C THR A 129 -9.14 -1.67 -8.96
N GLY A 130 -7.93 -2.24 -9.03
CA GLY A 130 -7.20 -2.49 -10.27
C GLY A 130 -6.66 -1.21 -10.94
N ARG A 131 -6.85 -0.03 -10.33
CA ARG A 131 -6.50 1.28 -10.92
C ARG A 131 -5.83 2.18 -9.90
N LEU A 132 -4.98 3.10 -10.37
CA LEU A 132 -4.41 4.13 -9.51
C LEU A 132 -5.44 5.25 -9.27
N PRO A 133 -5.40 5.92 -8.10
CA PRO A 133 -6.30 7.04 -7.82
C PRO A 133 -5.97 8.27 -8.67
N PHE A 134 -4.70 8.42 -9.09
CA PHE A 134 -4.21 9.53 -9.91
C PHE A 134 -3.45 8.99 -11.12
N VAL A 135 -3.76 9.53 -12.30
CA VAL A 135 -3.14 9.13 -13.56
C VAL A 135 -2.88 10.38 -14.40
N SER A 136 -1.63 10.61 -14.77
CA SER A 136 -1.23 11.66 -15.71
C SER A 136 0.04 11.23 -16.43
N ASN A 137 0.16 11.64 -17.69
CA ASN A 137 1.40 11.50 -18.47
C ASN A 137 2.40 12.63 -18.16
N ASP A 138 1.97 13.68 -17.48
CA ASP A 138 2.82 14.77 -17.00
C ASP A 138 3.20 14.51 -15.53
N PRO A 139 4.49 14.25 -15.22
CA PRO A 139 4.96 14.06 -13.85
C PRO A 139 4.73 15.27 -12.94
N ILE A 140 4.67 16.49 -13.47
CA ILE A 140 4.39 17.70 -12.70
C ILE A 140 2.92 17.70 -12.24
N GLU A 141 2.01 17.41 -13.16
CA GLU A 141 0.59 17.28 -12.82
C GLU A 141 0.32 16.11 -11.87
N LEU A 142 1.00 14.97 -12.05
CA LEU A 142 0.85 13.84 -11.13
C LEU A 142 1.32 14.20 -9.71
N ARG A 143 2.41 14.97 -9.57
CA ARG A 143 2.84 15.53 -8.29
C ARG A 143 1.80 16.46 -7.68
N ARG A 144 1.19 17.35 -8.48
CA ARG A 144 0.11 18.24 -8.05
C ARG A 144 -1.11 17.45 -7.55
N MET A 145 -1.46 16.37 -8.26
CA MET A 145 -2.54 15.45 -7.88
C MET A 145 -2.27 14.80 -6.53
N HIS A 146 -1.09 14.20 -6.33
CA HIS A 146 -0.72 13.66 -5.02
C HIS A 146 -0.71 14.74 -3.94
N ALA A 147 -0.23 15.95 -4.23
CA ALA A 147 -0.14 17.03 -3.25
C ALA A 147 -1.51 17.58 -2.79
N SER A 148 -2.51 17.65 -3.67
CA SER A 148 -3.73 18.45 -3.40
C SER A 148 -5.04 17.84 -3.86
N GLU A 149 -5.02 16.90 -4.80
CA GLU A 149 -6.23 16.38 -5.41
C GLU A 149 -6.86 15.29 -4.54
N LYS A 150 -8.17 15.36 -4.35
CA LYS A 150 -8.92 14.35 -3.61
C LYS A 150 -9.00 13.07 -4.45
N PRO A 151 -8.60 11.91 -3.92
CA PRO A 151 -8.73 10.65 -4.65
C PRO A 151 -10.22 10.26 -4.80
N PRO A 152 -10.61 9.59 -5.90
CA PRO A 152 -11.90 8.91 -5.99
C PRO A 152 -12.03 7.84 -4.91
N MET A 153 -13.22 7.60 -4.36
CA MET A 153 -13.39 6.54 -3.37
C MET A 153 -13.16 5.16 -4.01
N PRO A 154 -12.47 4.22 -3.34
CA PRO A 154 -12.31 2.84 -3.85
C PRO A 154 -13.63 2.18 -4.29
N SER A 155 -14.72 2.40 -3.55
CA SER A 155 -16.06 1.90 -3.81
C SER A 155 -16.68 2.42 -5.12
N GLU A 156 -16.24 3.57 -5.62
CA GLU A 156 -16.64 4.08 -6.94
C GLU A 156 -16.08 3.20 -8.09
N LEU A 157 -14.98 2.48 -7.83
CA LEU A 157 -14.30 1.63 -8.81
C LEU A 157 -14.50 0.13 -8.55
N ASN A 158 -14.66 -0.25 -7.29
CA ASN A 158 -14.95 -1.61 -6.85
C ASN A 158 -16.02 -1.59 -5.75
N ALA A 159 -17.29 -1.77 -6.14
CA ALA A 159 -18.42 -1.79 -5.21
C ALA A 159 -18.42 -2.98 -4.22
N GLU A 160 -17.57 -3.98 -4.43
CA GLU A 160 -17.41 -5.14 -3.54
C GLU A 160 -16.37 -4.90 -2.43
N ILE A 161 -15.72 -3.74 -2.41
CA ILE A 161 -14.77 -3.40 -1.35
C ILE A 161 -15.51 -3.26 -0.01
N ASP A 162 -14.89 -3.78 1.03
CA ASP A 162 -15.39 -3.62 2.39
C ASP A 162 -15.28 -2.15 2.84
N PRO A 163 -16.34 -1.53 3.38
CA PRO A 163 -16.32 -0.14 3.83
C PRO A 163 -15.27 0.17 4.91
N ASP A 164 -14.98 -0.77 5.82
CA ASP A 164 -13.95 -0.58 6.84
C ASP A 164 -12.56 -0.60 6.21
N PHE A 165 -12.32 -1.51 5.26
CA PHE A 165 -11.05 -1.56 4.53
C PHE A 165 -10.85 -0.33 3.63
N GLU A 166 -11.92 0.16 3.01
CA GLU A 166 -11.92 1.45 2.30
C GLU A 166 -11.53 2.61 3.22
N HIS A 167 -12.06 2.64 4.44
CA HIS A 167 -11.72 3.67 5.43
C HIS A 167 -10.23 3.64 5.77
N ILE A 168 -9.65 2.46 5.96
CA ILE A 168 -8.21 2.27 6.20
C ILE A 168 -7.39 2.82 5.03
N ILE A 169 -7.73 2.43 3.78
CA ILE A 169 -7.05 2.93 2.57
C ILE A 169 -7.10 4.46 2.50
N CYS A 170 -8.30 5.04 2.71
CA CYS A 170 -8.51 6.48 2.67
C CYS A 170 -7.68 7.23 3.72
N LYS A 171 -7.61 6.70 4.95
CA LYS A 171 -6.79 7.26 6.04
C LYS A 171 -5.29 7.19 5.73
N CYS A 172 -4.81 6.14 5.08
CA CYS A 172 -3.41 6.06 4.63
C CYS A 172 -3.06 7.14 3.61
N ILE A 173 -3.98 7.46 2.68
CA ILE A 173 -3.73 8.39 1.57
C ILE A 173 -4.15 9.84 1.88
N GLU A 174 -4.38 10.15 3.16
CA GLU A 174 -4.61 11.52 3.62
C GLU A 174 -3.44 12.43 3.27
N LYS A 175 -3.77 13.64 2.80
CA LYS A 175 -2.76 14.59 2.32
C LYS A 175 -1.90 15.11 3.46
N SER A 176 -2.55 15.47 4.56
CA SER A 176 -1.86 15.87 5.79
C SER A 176 -1.27 14.66 6.50
N ARG A 177 0.04 14.71 6.80
CA ARG A 177 0.73 13.66 7.56
C ARG A 177 0.10 13.42 8.94
N SER A 178 -0.50 14.45 9.54
CA SER A 178 -1.14 14.36 10.85
C SER A 178 -2.49 13.65 10.84
N HIS A 179 -3.11 13.46 9.66
CA HIS A 179 -4.39 12.75 9.53
C HIS A 179 -4.21 11.28 9.14
N ARG A 180 -2.98 10.87 8.81
CA ARG A 180 -2.63 9.46 8.57
C ARG A 180 -2.42 8.73 9.90
N TYR A 181 -2.25 7.41 9.80
CA TYR A 181 -1.55 6.64 10.83
C TYR A 181 -0.16 7.22 11.07
N GLN A 182 0.23 7.33 12.34
CA GLN A 182 1.52 7.89 12.73
C GLN A 182 2.61 6.82 12.74
N THR A 183 2.26 5.54 12.94
CA THR A 183 3.18 4.40 12.85
C THR A 183 2.57 3.25 12.05
N PRO A 184 3.40 2.33 11.52
CA PRO A 184 2.92 1.08 10.94
C PRO A 184 2.11 0.24 11.93
N ASP A 185 2.44 0.27 13.23
CA ASP A 185 1.71 -0.45 14.28
C ASP A 185 0.28 0.06 14.46
N GLU A 186 0.04 1.39 14.36
CA GLU A 186 -1.31 1.95 14.41
C GLU A 186 -2.16 1.50 13.21
N LEU A 187 -1.53 1.41 12.02
CA LEU A 187 -2.19 0.87 10.83
C LEU A 187 -2.49 -0.62 10.98
N LEU A 188 -1.52 -1.39 11.48
CA LEU A 188 -1.67 -2.82 11.74
C LEU A 188 -2.82 -3.09 12.71
N ALA A 189 -2.94 -2.30 13.78
CA ALA A 189 -4.03 -2.44 14.74
C ALA A 189 -5.43 -2.28 14.10
N ASP A 190 -5.61 -1.31 13.19
CA ASP A 190 -6.88 -1.14 12.47
C ASP A 190 -7.11 -2.29 11.46
N ILE A 191 -6.06 -2.80 10.81
CA ILE A 191 -6.14 -3.97 9.90
C ILE A 191 -6.49 -5.25 10.67
N ASP A 192 -5.95 -5.44 11.87
CA ASP A 192 -6.25 -6.60 12.71
C ASP A 192 -7.66 -6.51 13.30
N ALA A 193 -8.09 -5.31 13.73
CA ALA A 193 -9.46 -5.09 14.20
C ALA A 193 -10.53 -5.34 13.12
N TYR A 194 -10.16 -5.16 11.84
CA TYR A 194 -11.01 -5.57 10.72
C TYR A 194 -11.24 -7.09 10.68
N ILE A 195 -10.28 -7.91 11.14
CA ILE A 195 -10.37 -9.40 11.16
C ILE A 195 -11.43 -9.89 12.15
N ASP A 196 -11.56 -9.23 13.30
CA ASP A 196 -12.47 -9.65 14.37
C ASP A 196 -13.95 -9.39 14.06
N ARG A 197 -14.25 -8.68 12.97
CA ARG A 197 -15.60 -8.61 12.41
C ARG A 197 -15.80 -9.82 11.51
N ALA A 198 -16.31 -10.90 12.10
CA ALA A 198 -16.62 -12.14 11.40
C ALA A 198 -17.36 -11.89 10.07
N PRO A 199 -17.02 -12.62 8.98
CA PRO A 199 -17.82 -12.57 7.76
C PRO A 199 -19.25 -12.98 8.11
N LEU A 200 -20.21 -12.13 7.76
CA LEU A 200 -21.63 -12.51 7.82
C LEU A 200 -21.79 -13.80 6.99
N PRO A 201 -22.52 -14.80 7.50
CA PRO A 201 -22.78 -16.02 6.73
C PRO A 201 -23.43 -15.63 5.41
N SER A 202 -22.86 -16.14 4.32
CA SER A 202 -23.39 -15.99 2.97
C SER A 202 -24.88 -16.33 2.95
N LEU A 203 -25.71 -15.44 2.39
CA LEU A 203 -27.13 -15.69 2.16
C LEU A 203 -27.39 -16.75 1.07
N ALA A 204 -26.34 -17.38 0.50
CA ALA A 204 -26.46 -18.40 -0.55
C ALA A 204 -26.60 -19.84 -0.01
N SER A 205 -27.05 -20.06 1.22
CA SER A 205 -27.35 -21.41 1.73
C SER A 205 -28.62 -21.49 2.59
N VAL A 206 -29.62 -20.66 2.30
CA VAL A 206 -31.00 -21.01 2.61
C VAL A 206 -31.76 -21.06 1.30
N ASN A 207 -31.53 -22.12 0.52
CA ASN A 207 -32.61 -22.61 -0.30
C ASN A 207 -32.61 -24.13 -0.36
N THR A 208 -33.80 -24.64 -0.03
CA THR A 208 -34.43 -25.85 -0.56
C THR A 208 -33.66 -27.16 -0.36
N GLU A 209 -34.06 -27.92 0.67
CA GLU A 209 -34.59 -29.29 0.52
C GLU A 209 -34.76 -29.98 1.89
N LYS A 210 -35.99 -29.96 2.43
CA LYS A 210 -36.58 -31.14 3.06
C LYS A 210 -38.01 -31.27 2.53
N VAL A 211 -38.14 -31.91 1.36
CA VAL A 211 -38.48 -33.32 1.16
C VAL A 211 -39.99 -33.54 1.30
N ASN A 212 -40.61 -33.69 0.14
CA ASN A 212 -41.89 -34.38 -0.05
C ASN A 212 -41.90 -35.71 0.71
N ALA A 213 -42.89 -35.87 1.59
CA ALA A 213 -43.40 -37.17 1.97
C ALA A 213 -44.92 -37.04 2.19
N ALA A 214 -45.69 -37.27 1.12
CA ALA A 214 -46.98 -37.95 1.24
C ALA A 214 -46.68 -39.43 1.60
N PRO A 215 -47.58 -40.21 2.25
CA PRO A 215 -48.94 -40.43 1.74
C PRO A 215 -50.06 -40.64 2.78
N ALA A 216 -51.30 -40.40 2.31
CA ALA A 216 -52.57 -41.12 2.53
C ALA A 216 -53.74 -40.13 2.61
#